data_AF-A0A7J3RB79-F1
#
_entry.id   AF-A0A7J3RB79-F1
#
_cell.length_a   1.000
_cell.length_b   1.000
_cell.length_c   1.000
_cell.angle_alpha   90.00
_cell.angle_beta   90.00
_cell.angle_gamma   90.00
#
_symmetry.space_group_name_H-M   'P 1'
#
loop_
_entity.id
_entity.type
_entity.pdbx_description
1 polymer ?
#
loop_
_entity_poly.entity_id
_entity_poly.type
_entity_poly.pdbx_seq_one_letter_code
_entity_poly.pdbx_strand_id
1 'polypeptide(L)'
;MESKRGNFLFIKLFLVFMIIVLINLGFLIYKNPKIISFKTTGFSIRENLSEVYYSLSSNMKLFLLAQWIILMFVIIYIILQIKKSKKNIQIKINKTPEKNKTDLDLLYEIIQEKKEIPFSLIPNAFNVSKEIAMEWCKILESGELISIEYNPFGELIIKIK
;
A
#
# COMPACT_ATOMS: atom_id res chain seq x y z
N MET A 1 -6.74 11.40 -11.10
CA MET A 1 -5.51 10.84 -11.74
C MET A 1 -4.18 11.20 -11.05
N GLU A 2 -4.03 12.34 -10.35
CA GLU A 2 -2.73 12.74 -9.75
C GLU A 2 -2.24 11.86 -8.58
N SER A 3 -3.16 11.27 -7.80
CA SER A 3 -2.82 10.39 -6.67
C SER A 3 -1.97 9.16 -7.07
N LYS A 4 -2.23 8.57 -8.25
CA LYS A 4 -1.47 7.40 -8.73
C LYS A 4 -0.01 7.73 -9.10
N ARG A 5 0.28 8.97 -9.51
CA ARG A 5 1.62 9.37 -9.98
C ARG A 5 2.61 9.55 -8.82
N GLY A 6 2.14 10.01 -7.66
CA GLY A 6 2.96 10.16 -6.45
C GLY A 6 3.46 8.82 -5.89
N ASN A 7 2.61 7.80 -5.86
CA ASN A 7 2.97 6.48 -5.36
C ASN A 7 4.05 5.80 -6.22
N PHE A 8 4.03 6.02 -7.55
CA PHE A 8 4.99 5.40 -8.45
C PHE A 8 6.41 5.98 -8.33
N LEU A 9 6.54 7.30 -8.15
CA LEU A 9 7.83 7.95 -7.91
C LEU A 9 8.44 7.50 -6.58
N PHE A 10 7.62 7.34 -5.54
CA PHE A 10 8.06 6.85 -4.24
C PHE A 10 8.61 5.41 -4.32
N ILE A 11 7.89 4.50 -4.99
CA ILE A 11 8.34 3.11 -5.17
C ILE A 11 9.69 3.07 -5.88
N LYS A 12 9.89 3.89 -6.92
CA LYS A 12 11.18 3.99 -7.63
C LYS A 12 12.30 4.46 -6.70
N LEU A 13 12.06 5.51 -5.92
CA LEU A 13 13.05 6.05 -4.99
C LEU A 13 13.42 5.01 -3.91
N PHE A 14 12.42 4.30 -3.38
CA PHE A 14 12.61 3.23 -2.42
C PHE A 14 13.43 2.07 -3.01
N LEU A 15 13.17 1.68 -4.25
CA LEU A 15 13.88 0.60 -4.92
C LEU A 15 15.35 0.96 -5.15
N VAL A 16 15.62 2.19 -5.58
CA VAL A 16 17.00 2.72 -5.70
C VAL A 16 17.70 2.72 -4.34
N PHE A 17 17.03 3.18 -3.29
CA PHE A 17 17.57 3.15 -1.93
C PHE A 17 17.90 1.72 -1.48
N MET A 18 17.00 0.76 -1.69
CA MET A 18 17.24 -0.66 -1.37
C MET A 18 18.44 -1.25 -2.10
N ILE A 19 18.64 -0.90 -3.38
CA ILE A 19 19.82 -1.32 -4.14
C ILE A 19 21.10 -0.76 -3.51
N ILE A 20 21.12 0.53 -3.13
CA ILE A 20 22.27 1.15 -2.46
C ILE A 20 22.57 0.46 -1.13
N VAL A 21 21.53 0.14 -0.35
CA VAL A 21 21.67 -0.61 0.92
C VAL A 21 22.26 -2.01 0.67
N LEU A 22 21.76 -2.73 -0.32
CA LEU A 22 22.24 -4.07 -0.67
C LEU A 22 23.70 -4.06 -1.14
N ILE A 23 24.10 -3.08 -1.94
CA ILE A 23 25.49 -2.93 -2.39
C ILE A 23 26.42 -2.68 -1.20
N ASN A 24 26.03 -1.78 -0.28
CA ASN A 24 26.81 -1.52 0.93
C ASN A 24 26.92 -2.74 1.85
N LEU A 25 25.83 -3.50 2.00
CA LEU A 25 25.83 -4.77 2.72
C LEU A 25 26.74 -5.79 2.06
N GLY A 26 26.65 -5.95 0.74
CA GLY A 26 27.52 -6.83 -0.03
C GLY A 26 29.01 -6.48 0.13
N PHE A 27 29.34 -5.18 0.09
CA PHE A 27 30.69 -4.70 0.34
C PHE A 27 31.17 -5.01 1.77
N LEU A 28 30.31 -4.82 2.77
CA LEU A 28 30.62 -5.12 4.16
C LEU A 28 30.85 -6.62 4.38
N ILE A 29 30.02 -7.46 3.74
CA ILE A 29 30.15 -8.92 3.73
C ILE A 29 31.44 -9.36 3.05
N TYR A 30 31.76 -8.77 1.89
CA TYR A 30 32.99 -9.07 1.15
C TYR A 30 34.25 -8.73 1.96
N LYS A 31 34.28 -7.58 2.63
CA LYS A 31 35.42 -7.16 3.45
C LYS A 31 35.59 -7.99 4.72
N ASN A 32 34.52 -8.64 5.19
CA ASN A 32 34.50 -9.41 6.43
C ASN A 32 34.00 -10.84 6.16
N PRO A 33 34.82 -11.70 5.53
CA PRO A 33 34.40 -13.04 5.10
C PRO A 33 33.95 -13.95 6.25
N LYS A 34 34.33 -13.66 7.50
CA LYS A 34 33.82 -14.31 8.72
C LYS A 34 32.30 -14.21 8.86
N ILE A 35 31.67 -13.21 8.24
CA ILE A 35 30.22 -13.08 8.18
C ILE A 35 29.62 -14.21 7.34
N ILE A 36 30.26 -14.66 6.27
CA ILE A 36 29.70 -15.67 5.35
C ILE A 36 29.81 -17.08 5.93
N SER A 37 30.75 -17.34 6.85
CA SER A 37 30.93 -18.65 7.48
C SER A 37 29.85 -19.03 8.50
N PHE A 38 28.62 -18.53 8.34
CA PHE A 38 27.45 -18.85 9.16
C PHE A 38 27.25 -20.37 9.25
N LYS A 39 27.81 -21.00 10.29
CA LYS A 39 27.31 -22.28 10.78
C LYS A 39 25.97 -21.99 11.46
N THR A 40 24.89 -22.51 10.88
CA THR A 40 23.49 -22.21 11.17
C THR A 40 23.01 -22.74 12.53
N THR A 41 23.54 -22.19 13.63
CA THR A 41 22.93 -22.34 14.96
C THR A 41 22.58 -20.95 15.47
N GLY A 42 21.35 -20.74 15.95
CA GLY A 42 20.86 -19.40 16.33
C GLY A 42 21.74 -18.64 17.32
N PHE A 43 22.55 -19.34 18.11
CA PHE A 43 23.50 -18.78 19.07
C PHE A 43 24.76 -18.18 18.39
N SER A 44 25.28 -18.82 17.33
CA SER A 44 26.45 -18.33 16.60
C SER A 44 26.15 -17.04 15.84
N ILE A 45 24.89 -16.81 15.47
CA ILE A 45 24.45 -15.60 14.76
C ILE A 45 24.67 -14.36 15.63
N ARG A 46 24.32 -14.44 16.92
CA ARG A 46 24.46 -13.33 17.86
C ARG A 46 25.93 -12.96 18.09
N GLU A 47 26.75 -13.97 18.36
CA GLU A 47 28.17 -13.77 18.66
C GLU A 47 28.91 -13.17 17.45
N ASN A 48 28.71 -13.75 16.27
CA ASN A 48 29.36 -13.29 15.03
C ASN A 48 28.93 -11.88 14.62
N LEU A 49 27.63 -11.53 14.74
CA LEU A 49 27.17 -10.18 14.44
C LEU A 49 27.74 -9.14 15.41
N SER A 50 27.85 -9.50 16.70
CA SER A 50 28.42 -8.61 17.70
C SER A 50 29.91 -8.37 17.43
N GLU A 51 30.69 -9.42 17.14
CA GLU A 51 32.13 -9.31 16.85
C GLU A 51 32.36 -8.44 15.61
N VAL A 52 31.57 -8.67 14.55
CA VAL A 52 31.60 -7.86 13.33
C VAL A 52 31.30 -6.41 13.64
N TYR A 53 30.22 -6.13 14.37
CA TYR A 53 29.87 -4.75 14.74
C TYR A 53 30.98 -4.09 15.54
N TYR A 54 31.55 -4.78 16.54
CA TYR A 54 32.63 -4.22 17.36
C TYR A 54 33.91 -3.99 16.56
N SER A 55 34.21 -4.83 15.58
CA SER A 55 35.38 -4.72 14.69
C SER A 55 35.31 -3.55 13.69
N LEU A 56 34.11 -3.00 13.46
CA LEU A 56 33.94 -1.85 12.57
C LEU A 56 34.55 -0.58 13.17
N SER A 57 35.14 0.25 12.30
CA SER A 57 35.60 1.59 12.68
C SER A 57 34.43 2.46 13.15
N SER A 58 34.70 3.44 14.00
CA SER A 58 33.67 4.34 14.56
C SER A 58 32.84 5.03 13.47
N ASN A 59 33.47 5.39 12.34
CA ASN A 59 32.79 6.02 11.21
C ASN A 59 31.78 5.07 10.55
N MET A 60 32.12 3.78 10.42
CA MET A 60 31.23 2.78 9.86
C MET A 60 30.05 2.48 10.79
N LYS A 61 30.28 2.46 12.12
CA LYS A 61 29.21 2.33 13.12
C LYS A 61 28.22 3.49 13.02
N LEU A 62 28.73 4.72 12.95
CA LEU A 62 27.90 5.92 12.78
C LEU A 62 27.08 5.87 11.49
N PHE A 63 27.72 5.47 10.39
CA PHE A 63 27.06 5.34 9.09
C PHE A 63 25.91 4.32 9.13
N LEU A 64 26.13 3.14 9.70
CA LEU A 64 25.09 2.12 9.86
C LEU A 64 23.93 2.63 10.73
N LEU A 65 24.24 3.32 11.83
CA LEU A 65 23.22 3.88 12.71
C LEU A 65 22.37 4.93 11.98
N ALA A 66 23.00 5.83 11.22
CA ALA A 66 22.29 6.80 10.39
C ALA A 66 21.38 6.13 9.35
N GLN A 67 21.86 5.06 8.71
CA GLN A 67 21.08 4.28 7.74
C GLN A 67 19.82 3.66 8.37
N TRP A 68 19.93 3.09 9.58
CA TRP A 68 18.79 2.55 10.32
C TRP A 68 17.77 3.63 10.70
N ILE A 69 18.24 4.82 11.10
CA ILE A 69 17.35 5.96 11.38
C ILE A 69 16.57 6.36 10.12
N ILE A 70 17.25 6.48 8.97
CA ILE A 70 16.59 6.80 7.69
C ILE A 70 15.54 5.74 7.33
N LEU A 71 15.87 4.45 7.49
CA LEU A 71 14.94 3.35 7.25
C LEU A 71 13.68 3.47 8.12
N MET A 72 13.84 3.79 9.41
CA MET A 72 12.73 4.01 10.33
C MET A 72 11.84 5.18 9.87
N PHE A 73 12.42 6.29 9.43
CA PHE A 73 11.65 7.41 8.87
C PHE A 73 10.88 7.02 7.61
N VAL A 74 11.47 6.24 6.71
CA VAL A 74 10.81 5.74 5.50
C VAL A 74 9.63 4.84 5.86
N ILE A 75 9.79 3.91 6.82
CA ILE A 75 8.71 3.04 7.29
C ILE A 75 7.57 3.85 7.88
N ILE A 76 7.87 4.82 8.76
CA ILE A 76 6.87 5.70 9.36
C ILE A 76 6.12 6.48 8.27
N TYR A 77 6.85 7.03 7.30
CA TYR A 77 6.26 7.75 6.17
C TYR A 77 5.28 6.87 5.37
N ILE A 78 5.64 5.62 5.08
CA ILE A 78 4.77 4.66 4.39
C ILE A 78 3.49 4.41 5.20
N ILE A 79 3.61 4.16 6.50
CA ILE A 79 2.46 3.93 7.38
C ILE A 79 1.51 5.13 7.38
N LEU A 80 2.06 6.36 7.40
CA LEU A 80 1.28 7.60 7.34
C LEU A 80 0.55 7.76 6.00
N GLN A 81 1.19 7.43 4.88
CA GLN A 81 0.57 7.52 3.54
C GLN A 81 -0.57 6.52 3.36
N ILE A 82 -0.40 5.28 3.83
CA ILE A 82 -1.45 4.25 3.79
C ILE A 82 -2.68 4.70 4.58
N LYS A 83 -2.48 5.34 5.74
CA LYS A 83 -3.59 5.87 6.56
C LYS A 83 -4.34 7.01 5.87
N LYS A 84 -3.64 7.92 5.16
CA LYS A 84 -4.29 9.03 4.43
C LYS A 84 -5.20 8.53 3.30
N SER A 85 -4.81 7.48 2.60
CA SER A 85 -5.64 6.90 1.52
C SER A 85 -6.97 6.33 2.03
N LYS A 86 -7.04 5.83 3.27
CA LYS A 86 -8.28 5.28 3.84
C LYS A 86 -9.23 6.33 4.40
N LYS A 87 -8.76 7.55 4.72
CA LYS A 87 -9.56 8.56 5.43
C LYS A 87 -10.38 9.48 4.51
N ASN A 88 -10.08 9.53 3.21
CA ASN A 88 -10.68 10.51 2.29
C ASN A 88 -11.87 10.01 1.46
N ILE A 89 -12.40 8.81 1.74
CA ILE A 89 -13.59 8.33 1.03
C ILE A 89 -14.64 7.81 1.99
N GLN A 90 -14.94 8.61 3.02
CA GLN A 90 -16.31 8.60 3.51
C GLN A 90 -17.11 9.39 2.48
N ILE A 91 -17.70 8.67 1.51
CA ILE A 91 -18.81 9.22 0.75
C ILE A 91 -19.85 9.54 1.82
N LYS A 92 -19.94 10.80 2.25
CA LYS A 92 -21.11 11.27 2.97
C LYS A 92 -22.24 11.19 1.97
N ILE A 93 -22.87 10.01 1.90
CA ILE A 93 -24.16 9.88 1.28
C ILE A 93 -25.05 10.73 2.15
N ASN A 94 -25.26 11.99 1.76
CA ASN A 94 -26.38 12.76 2.26
C ASN A 94 -27.60 12.04 1.71
N LYS A 95 -28.04 11.01 2.45
CA LYS A 95 -29.36 10.40 2.29
C LYS A 95 -30.37 11.46 2.74
N THR A 96 -30.54 12.53 1.97
CA THR A 96 -31.81 13.25 2.00
C THR A 96 -32.81 12.30 1.36
N PRO A 97 -33.74 11.73 2.13
CA PRO A 97 -34.67 10.75 1.61
C PRO A 97 -35.65 11.48 0.70
N GLU A 98 -35.31 11.61 -0.58
CA GLU A 98 -36.33 11.80 -1.59
C GLU A 98 -37.20 10.54 -1.57
N LYS A 99 -38.50 10.72 -1.30
CA LYS A 99 -39.45 9.68 -0.89
C LYS A 99 -39.60 8.47 -1.82
N ASN A 100 -38.97 8.48 -2.99
CA ASN A 100 -39.20 7.52 -4.07
C ASN A 100 -37.92 6.88 -4.67
N LYS A 101 -36.73 7.11 -4.10
CA LYS A 101 -35.49 6.51 -4.63
C LYS A 101 -35.12 5.23 -3.89
N THR A 102 -34.76 4.19 -4.64
CA THR A 102 -34.20 2.96 -4.09
C THR A 102 -32.71 3.12 -3.78
N ASP A 103 -32.15 2.24 -2.95
CA ASP A 103 -30.71 2.24 -2.69
C ASP A 103 -29.89 1.99 -3.97
N LEU A 104 -30.46 1.28 -4.96
CA LEU A 104 -29.84 1.03 -6.25
C LEU A 104 -29.82 2.29 -7.13
N ASP A 105 -30.88 3.11 -7.09
CA ASP A 105 -30.92 4.42 -7.75
C ASP A 105 -29.87 5.37 -7.14
N LEU A 106 -29.77 5.39 -5.80
CA LEU A 106 -28.75 6.17 -5.10
C LEU A 106 -27.33 5.71 -5.45
N LEU A 107 -27.11 4.40 -5.58
CA LEU A 107 -25.82 3.86 -6.03
C LEU A 107 -25.48 4.35 -7.43
N TYR A 108 -26.45 4.31 -8.35
CA TYR A 108 -26.25 4.80 -9.72
C TYR A 108 -25.93 6.29 -9.75
N GLU A 109 -26.65 7.12 -8.99
CA GLU A 109 -26.38 8.57 -8.88
C GLU A 109 -24.96 8.85 -8.36
N ILE A 110 -24.51 8.11 -7.34
CA ILE A 110 -23.15 8.24 -6.81
C ILE A 110 -22.11 7.87 -7.87
N ILE A 111 -22.33 6.79 -8.63
CA ILE A 111 -21.45 6.37 -9.72
C ILE A 111 -21.42 7.45 -10.82
N GLN A 112 -22.58 8.03 -11.15
CA GLN A 112 -22.71 9.07 -12.16
C GLN A 112 -21.98 10.36 -11.74
N GLU A 113 -22.09 10.77 -10.47
CA GLU A 113 -21.43 11.96 -9.94
C GLU A 113 -19.90 11.78 -9.89
N LYS A 114 -19.43 10.60 -9.45
CA LYS A 114 -18.00 10.34 -9.25
C LYS A 114 -17.28 9.80 -10.50
N LYS A 115 -18.03 9.33 -11.50
CA LYS A 115 -17.58 8.66 -12.74
C LYS A 115 -16.83 7.34 -12.55
N GLU A 116 -16.01 7.24 -11.50
CA GLU A 116 -15.31 6.04 -11.08
C GLU A 116 -15.39 5.88 -9.55
N ILE A 117 -15.75 4.69 -9.08
CA ILE A 117 -15.74 4.35 -7.64
C ILE A 117 -15.09 2.98 -7.39
N PRO A 118 -14.22 2.87 -6.38
CA PRO A 118 -13.72 1.57 -5.93
C PRO A 118 -14.82 0.77 -5.22
N PHE A 119 -14.90 -0.52 -5.54
CA PHE A 119 -15.96 -1.41 -5.04
C PHE A 119 -16.03 -1.49 -3.51
N SER A 120 -14.91 -1.41 -2.79
CA SER A 120 -14.88 -1.48 -1.31
C SER A 120 -15.66 -0.37 -0.62
N LEU A 121 -15.96 0.72 -1.33
CA LEU A 121 -16.74 1.82 -0.76
C LEU A 121 -18.23 1.50 -0.71
N ILE A 122 -18.74 0.72 -1.66
CA ILE A 122 -20.17 0.47 -1.81
C ILE A 122 -20.74 -0.30 -0.61
N PRO A 123 -20.17 -1.45 -0.18
CA PRO A 123 -20.65 -2.18 0.99
C PRO A 123 -20.67 -1.31 2.26
N ASN A 124 -19.62 -0.51 2.45
CA ASN A 124 -19.47 0.35 3.62
C ASN A 124 -20.44 1.54 3.61
N ALA A 125 -20.69 2.12 2.44
CA ALA A 125 -21.55 3.30 2.33
C ALA A 125 -23.04 2.96 2.44
N PHE A 126 -23.44 1.80 1.92
CA PHE A 126 -24.82 1.31 1.99
C PHE A 126 -25.10 0.39 3.18
N ASN A 127 -24.06 0.03 3.95
CA ASN A 127 -24.13 -0.92 5.07
C ASN A 127 -24.74 -2.28 4.65
N VAL A 128 -24.29 -2.78 3.50
CA VAL A 128 -24.71 -4.08 2.92
C VAL A 128 -23.51 -5.03 2.84
N SER A 129 -23.78 -6.33 2.68
CA SER A 129 -22.69 -7.30 2.48
C SER A 129 -22.01 -7.09 1.12
N LYS A 130 -20.77 -7.60 0.99
CA LYS A 130 -20.03 -7.51 -0.28
C LYS A 130 -20.73 -8.26 -1.40
N GLU A 131 -21.41 -9.35 -1.08
CA GLU A 131 -22.14 -10.17 -2.03
C GLU A 131 -23.32 -9.39 -2.62
N ILE A 132 -24.11 -8.73 -1.76
CA ILE A 132 -25.25 -7.89 -2.18
C ILE A 132 -24.77 -6.70 -3.02
N ALA A 133 -23.70 -6.01 -2.59
CA ALA A 133 -23.13 -4.92 -3.35
C ALA A 133 -22.66 -5.36 -4.74
N MET A 134 -22.07 -6.55 -4.85
CA MET A 134 -21.63 -7.12 -6.13
C MET A 134 -22.83 -7.45 -7.03
N GLU A 135 -23.91 -8.00 -6.47
CA GLU A 135 -25.15 -8.24 -7.20
C GLU A 135 -25.74 -6.94 -7.75
N TRP A 136 -25.79 -5.87 -6.95
CA TRP A 136 -26.25 -4.56 -7.43
C TRP A 136 -25.40 -4.04 -8.59
N CYS A 137 -24.07 -4.20 -8.52
CA CYS A 137 -23.19 -3.82 -9.61
C CYS A 137 -23.44 -4.66 -10.87
N LYS A 138 -23.65 -5.97 -10.74
CA LYS A 138 -23.99 -6.84 -11.87
C LYS A 138 -25.34 -6.48 -12.51
N ILE A 139 -26.32 -6.06 -11.72
CA ILE A 139 -27.62 -5.59 -12.21
C ILE A 139 -27.45 -4.30 -13.03
N LEU A 140 -26.64 -3.36 -12.55
CA LEU A 140 -26.36 -2.13 -13.29
C LEU A 140 -25.52 -2.38 -14.55
N GLU A 141 -24.58 -3.32 -14.50
CA GLU A 141 -23.76 -3.74 -15.65
C GLU A 141 -24.59 -4.44 -16.73
N SER A 142 -25.53 -5.32 -16.33
CA SER A 142 -26.43 -5.99 -17.27
C SER A 142 -27.40 -5.01 -17.96
N GLY A 143 -27.75 -3.92 -17.29
CA GLY A 143 -28.46 -2.79 -17.86
C GLY A 143 -27.59 -1.84 -18.70
N GLU A 144 -26.32 -2.17 -18.93
CA GLU A 144 -25.33 -1.33 -19.62
C GLU A 144 -25.11 0.07 -19.04
N LEU A 145 -25.48 0.29 -17.77
CA LEU A 145 -25.34 1.59 -17.11
C LEU A 145 -23.91 1.84 -16.61
N ILE A 146 -23.23 0.76 -16.23
CA ILE A 146 -21.87 0.79 -15.66
C ILE A 146 -21.00 -0.30 -16.29
N SER A 147 -19.70 -0.21 -16.07
CA SER A 147 -18.72 -1.23 -16.40
C SER A 147 -17.88 -1.60 -15.18
N ILE A 148 -17.63 -2.89 -14.98
CA ILE A 148 -16.80 -3.40 -13.88
C ILE A 148 -15.40 -3.72 -14.42
N GLU A 149 -14.40 -2.92 -14.03
CA GLU A 149 -13.01 -3.15 -14.38
C GLU A 149 -12.29 -4.00 -13.32
N TYR A 150 -11.87 -5.19 -13.74
CA TYR A 150 -11.06 -6.11 -12.94
C TYR A 150 -9.58 -5.79 -13.08
N ASN A 151 -8.99 -5.19 -12.04
CA ASN A 151 -7.56 -4.94 -12.02
C ASN A 151 -6.80 -6.17 -11.48
N PRO A 152 -5.86 -6.78 -12.22
CA PRO A 152 -5.15 -8.00 -11.81
C PRO A 152 -4.36 -7.87 -10.50
N PHE A 153 -3.96 -6.65 -10.12
CA PHE A 153 -3.16 -6.41 -8.92
C PHE A 153 -3.79 -5.35 -8.01
N GLY A 154 -5.11 -5.17 -8.08
CA GLY A 154 -5.77 -4.08 -7.39
C GLY A 154 -7.21 -4.36 -7.02
N GLU A 155 -7.85 -3.30 -6.54
CA GLU A 155 -9.26 -3.30 -6.20
C GLU A 155 -10.11 -3.20 -7.47
N LEU A 156 -11.32 -3.76 -7.41
CA LEU A 156 -12.35 -3.62 -8.44
C LEU A 156 -12.76 -2.15 -8.58
N ILE A 157 -12.80 -1.66 -9.82
CA ILE A 157 -13.21 -0.29 -10.13
C ILE A 157 -14.50 -0.34 -10.94
N ILE A 158 -15.48 0.43 -10.51
CA ILE A 158 -16.75 0.59 -11.20
C ILE A 158 -16.75 1.93 -11.90
N LYS A 159 -17.06 1.94 -13.19
CA LYS A 159 -17.12 3.15 -14.01
C LYS A 159 -18.47 3.31 -14.67
N ILE A 160 -18.91 4.56 -14.84
CA ILE A 160 -20.05 4.88 -15.70
C ILE A 160 -19.72 4.53 -17.16
N LYS A 161 -20.69 3.98 -17.88
CA LYS A 161 -20.57 3.72 -19.32
C LYS A 161 -20.83 5.00 -20.14
#